data_AF-A0A971KKW3-F1
#
_entry.id   AF-A0A971KKW3-F1
#
_cell.length_a   1.000
_cell.length_b   1.000
_cell.length_c   1.000
_cell.angle_alpha   90.00
_cell.angle_beta   90.00
_cell.angle_gamma   90.00
#
_symmetry.space_group_name_H-M   'P 1'
#
loop_
_entity.id
_entity.type
_entity.pdbx_description
1 polymer ?
#
loop_
_entity_poly.entity_id
_entity_poly.type
_entity_poly.pdbx_seq_one_letter_code
_entity_poly.pdbx_strand_id
1 'polypeptide(L)'
;MKILVINCGSSSLKYQLLDMNGEKLLCKGLVERIGIEGSRIKHDTTGKDRVVIEEPMENHKVALGLVLKALVDENHGAIKSMDEIGAVGHRVVHGGETFSSSVIIDDEVMKVLYECAELAPLHNPPNITGIEACKELMPNTPMVAVFDTAFHQTMEPDNYIYPIPYEYYEK
;
A
#
# COMPACT_ATOMS: atom_id res chain seq x y z
N MET A 1 -13.20 0.01 -13.91
CA MET A 1 -13.09 0.56 -12.53
C MET A 1 -11.63 0.93 -12.32
N LYS A 2 -11.31 2.10 -11.76
CA LYS A 2 -9.91 2.47 -11.53
C LYS A 2 -9.47 2.11 -10.11
N ILE A 3 -8.32 1.47 -9.98
CA ILE A 3 -7.78 0.99 -8.70
C ILE A 3 -6.44 1.66 -8.45
N LEU A 4 -6.31 2.34 -7.31
CA LEU A 4 -5.04 2.85 -6.82
C LEU A 4 -4.34 1.74 -6.03
N VAL A 5 -3.20 1.27 -6.48
CA VAL A 5 -2.39 0.26 -5.78
C VAL A 5 -1.25 0.96 -5.07
N ILE A 6 -1.06 0.68 -3.78
CA ILE A 6 -0.06 1.30 -2.92
C ILE A 6 0.81 0.24 -2.25
N ASN A 7 2.11 0.50 -2.24
CA ASN A 7 3.11 -0.26 -1.50
C ASN A 7 3.98 0.71 -0.71
N CYS A 8 3.72 0.79 0.60
CA CYS A 8 4.45 1.65 1.53
C CYS A 8 5.63 0.92 2.14
N GLY A 9 6.83 1.50 2.02
CA GLY A 9 8.01 1.13 2.79
C GLY A 9 8.31 2.19 3.86
N SER A 10 9.35 1.96 4.65
CA SER A 10 9.72 2.85 5.77
C SER A 10 9.98 4.30 5.37
N SER A 11 10.62 4.53 4.22
CA SER A 11 10.95 5.86 3.70
C SER A 11 10.57 6.07 2.23
N SER A 12 9.69 5.21 1.70
CA SER A 12 9.25 5.27 0.30
C SER A 12 7.80 4.82 0.15
N LEU A 13 7.17 5.27 -0.94
CA LEU A 13 5.82 4.86 -1.32
C LEU A 13 5.80 4.64 -2.83
N LYS A 14 5.51 3.41 -3.25
CA LYS A 14 5.26 3.09 -4.66
C LYS A 14 3.77 3.05 -4.91
N TYR A 15 3.34 3.58 -6.03
CA TYR A 15 1.94 3.54 -6.41
C TYR A 15 1.74 3.32 -7.91
N GLN A 16 0.59 2.76 -8.24
CA GLN A 16 0.08 2.65 -9.61
C GLN A 16 -1.41 2.95 -9.62
N LEU A 17 -1.89 3.59 -10.68
CA LEU A 17 -3.31 3.69 -10.97
C LEU A 17 -3.61 2.83 -12.19
N LEU A 18 -4.48 1.85 -12.02
CA LEU A 18 -4.86 0.88 -13.05
C LEU A 18 -6.33 1.09 -13.43
N ASP A 19 -6.65 1.07 -14.72
CA ASP A 19 -8.02 0.86 -15.17
C ASP A 19 -8.26 -0.63 -15.38
N MET A 20 -9.06 -1.22 -14.50
CA MET A 20 -9.41 -2.64 -14.56
C MET A 20 -10.35 -2.97 -15.72
N ASN A 21 -10.87 -1.96 -16.45
CA ASN A 21 -11.49 -2.17 -17.75
C ASN A 21 -10.38 -2.42 -18.80
N GLY A 22 -9.88 -3.66 -18.83
CA GLY A 22 -8.79 -4.09 -19.71
C GLY A 22 -7.39 -3.95 -19.12
N GLU A 23 -7.28 -3.86 -17.79
CA GLU A 23 -6.02 -3.96 -17.02
C GLU A 23 -4.91 -2.99 -17.49
N LYS A 24 -5.28 -1.73 -17.75
CA LYS A 24 -4.37 -0.72 -18.31
C LYS A 24 -3.72 0.10 -17.21
N LEU A 25 -2.42 0.31 -17.33
CA LEU A 25 -1.69 1.29 -16.51
C LEU A 25 -2.02 2.71 -16.95
N LEU A 26 -2.58 3.51 -16.05
CA LEU A 26 -2.84 4.93 -16.27
C LEU A 26 -1.66 5.79 -15.82
N CYS A 27 -1.13 5.52 -14.63
CA CYS A 27 0.11 6.11 -14.15
C CYS A 27 0.80 5.23 -13.13
N LYS A 28 2.07 5.50 -12.88
CA LYS A 28 2.85 4.95 -11.77
C LYS A 28 3.71 6.03 -11.15
N GLY A 29 4.13 5.82 -9.92
CA GLY A 29 5.15 6.66 -9.33
C GLY A 29 5.83 6.08 -8.12
N LEU A 30 6.87 6.79 -7.72
CA LEU A 30 7.70 6.45 -6.58
C LEU A 30 7.96 7.73 -5.79
N VAL A 31 7.52 7.73 -4.54
CA VAL A 31 7.96 8.68 -3.53
C VAL A 31 9.21 8.11 -2.87
N GLU A 32 10.27 8.92 -2.81
CA GLU A 32 11.54 8.58 -2.17
C GLU A 32 11.82 9.54 -1.02
N ARG A 33 12.56 9.04 -0.02
CA ARG A 33 13.13 9.85 1.08
C ARG A 33 12.06 10.55 1.92
N ILE A 34 10.97 9.86 2.24
CA ILE A 34 9.97 10.34 3.21
C ILE A 34 10.65 10.46 4.58
N GLY A 35 10.47 11.60 5.25
CA GLY A 35 11.11 11.97 6.52
C GLY A 35 12.58 12.35 6.39
N ILE A 36 13.11 12.49 5.16
CA ILE A 36 14.53 12.71 4.88
C ILE A 36 14.66 13.88 3.89
N GLU A 37 15.70 14.71 4.04
CA GLU A 37 15.96 15.81 3.11
C GLU A 37 16.06 15.34 1.65
N GLY A 38 15.49 16.13 0.73
CA GLY A 38 15.42 15.79 -0.69
C GLY A 38 14.33 14.75 -1.01
N SER A 39 13.25 14.73 -0.23
CA SER A 39 12.01 14.03 -0.58
C SER A 39 11.52 14.41 -1.96
N ARG A 40 11.09 13.43 -2.75
CA ARG A 40 10.61 13.68 -4.11
C ARG A 40 9.67 12.59 -4.61
N ILE A 41 8.82 12.97 -5.57
CA ILE A 41 7.96 12.06 -6.33
C ILE A 41 8.49 11.99 -7.75
N LYS A 42 8.76 10.78 -8.24
CA LYS A 42 8.91 10.49 -9.68
C LYS A 42 7.57 10.00 -10.18
N HIS A 43 6.89 10.79 -11.00
CA HIS A 43 5.54 10.51 -11.49
C HIS A 43 5.54 10.29 -13.01
N ASP A 44 5.04 9.14 -13.44
CA ASP A 44 4.95 8.71 -14.83
C ASP A 44 3.49 8.46 -15.21
N THR A 45 2.89 9.34 -16.01
CA THR A 45 1.55 9.13 -16.59
C THR A 45 1.69 8.59 -18.00
N THR A 46 0.89 7.58 -18.35
CA THR A 46 0.93 6.94 -19.67
C THR A 46 0.69 7.97 -20.77
N GLY A 47 1.64 8.07 -21.70
CA GLY A 47 1.58 9.02 -22.82
C GLY A 47 2.02 10.45 -22.49
N LYS A 48 2.57 10.70 -21.30
CA LYS A 48 3.12 12.00 -20.88
C LYS A 48 4.60 11.85 -20.48
N ASP A 49 5.31 12.97 -20.47
CA ASP A 49 6.67 13.02 -19.94
C ASP A 49 6.68 12.84 -18.41
N ARG A 50 7.77 12.25 -17.91
CA ARG A 50 7.99 12.10 -16.47
C ARG A 50 8.10 13.46 -15.79
N VAL A 51 7.45 13.59 -14.63
CA VAL A 51 7.60 14.75 -13.75
C VAL A 51 8.32 14.33 -12.46
N VAL A 52 9.21 15.20 -11.98
CA VAL A 52 9.83 15.09 -10.65
C VAL A 52 9.31 16.24 -9.79
N ILE A 53 8.65 15.90 -8.69
CA ILE A 53 8.10 16.86 -7.73
C ILE A 53 8.98 16.80 -6.48
N GLU A 54 9.75 17.85 -6.22
CA GLU A 54 10.61 17.95 -5.03
C GLU A 54 9.91 18.83 -3.99
N GLU A 55 9.40 18.19 -2.93
CA GLU A 55 8.74 18.86 -1.81
C GLU A 55 9.08 18.12 -0.50
N PRO A 56 9.26 18.83 0.63
CA PRO A 56 9.45 18.19 1.93
C PRO A 56 8.27 17.29 2.30
N MET A 57 8.55 16.05 2.71
CA MET A 57 7.53 15.08 3.13
C MET A 57 7.89 14.51 4.50
N GLU A 58 7.33 15.08 5.57
CA GLU A 58 7.66 14.67 6.94
C GLU A 58 7.16 13.27 7.30
N ASN A 59 6.08 12.81 6.65
CA ASN A 59 5.47 11.50 6.89
C ASN A 59 4.67 11.02 5.67
N HIS A 60 4.17 9.78 5.74
CA HIS A 60 3.40 9.15 4.65
C HIS A 60 2.09 9.86 4.33
N LYS A 61 1.46 10.56 5.29
CA LYS A 61 0.23 11.34 5.03
C LYS A 61 0.52 12.51 4.09
N VAL A 62 1.59 13.26 4.34
CA VAL A 62 2.03 14.36 3.46
C VAL A 62 2.41 13.81 2.09
N ALA A 63 3.21 12.74 2.06
CA ALA A 63 3.62 12.08 0.82
C ALA A 63 2.42 11.62 -0.02
N LEU A 64 1.45 10.96 0.61
CA LEU A 64 0.25 10.48 -0.08
C LEU A 64 -0.62 11.65 -0.56
N GLY A 65 -0.78 12.71 0.23
CA GLY A 65 -1.49 13.91 -0.22
C GLY A 65 -0.90 14.53 -1.50
N LEU A 66 0.43 14.55 -1.61
CA LEU A 66 1.12 15.00 -2.84
C LEU A 66 0.95 14.03 -4.00
N VAL A 67 0.94 12.71 -3.74
CA VAL A 67 0.60 11.71 -4.76
C VAL A 67 -0.81 11.94 -5.29
N LEU A 68 -1.81 12.13 -4.42
CA LEU A 68 -3.19 12.36 -4.82
C LEU A 68 -3.33 13.64 -5.66
N LYS A 69 -2.64 14.73 -5.27
CA LYS A 69 -2.56 15.95 -6.10
C LYS A 69 -1.95 15.67 -7.47
N ALA A 70 -0.87 14.90 -7.53
CA ALA A 70 -0.22 14.56 -8.79
C ALA A 70 -1.12 13.72 -9.72
N LEU A 71 -2.00 12.87 -9.16
CA LEU A 71 -2.95 12.07 -9.94
C LEU A 71 -3.99 12.93 -10.68
N VAL A 72 -4.38 14.07 -10.10
CA VAL A 72 -5.42 14.97 -10.64
C VAL A 72 -4.88 16.23 -11.32
N ASP A 73 -3.55 16.38 -11.40
CA ASP A 73 -2.94 17.55 -12.01
C ASP A 73 -3.34 17.71 -13.50
N GLU A 74 -3.63 18.92 -13.92
CA GLU A 74 -4.12 19.20 -15.29
C GLU A 74 -3.08 18.85 -16.36
N ASN A 75 -1.79 19.01 -16.06
CA ASN A 75 -0.70 18.81 -17.00
C ASN A 75 -0.25 17.36 -17.00
N HIS A 76 0.03 16.79 -15.83
CA HIS A 76 0.65 15.47 -15.71
C HIS A 76 -0.22 14.39 -15.05
N GLY A 77 -1.40 14.74 -14.54
CA GLY A 77 -2.33 13.79 -13.91
C GLY A 77 -2.93 12.77 -14.88
N ALA A 78 -3.44 11.68 -14.31
CA ALA A 78 -4.03 10.55 -15.00
C ALA A 78 -5.57 10.53 -14.93
N ILE A 79 -6.15 11.31 -14.01
CA ILE A 79 -7.59 11.45 -13.75
C ILE A 79 -7.94 12.91 -13.52
N LYS A 80 -9.22 13.27 -13.59
CA LYS A 80 -9.73 14.63 -13.37
C LYS A 80 -10.24 14.85 -11.96
N SER A 81 -10.76 13.80 -11.32
CA SER A 81 -11.23 13.82 -9.93
C SER A 81 -10.78 12.57 -9.18
N MET A 82 -10.61 12.71 -7.88
CA MET A 82 -10.42 11.61 -6.94
C MET A 82 -11.60 10.64 -6.94
N ASP A 83 -12.81 11.10 -7.27
CA ASP A 83 -14.02 10.26 -7.38
C ASP A 83 -13.92 9.18 -8.48
N GLU A 84 -12.95 9.29 -9.38
CA GLU A 84 -12.71 8.29 -10.40
C GLU A 84 -12.00 7.03 -9.86
N ILE A 85 -11.42 7.11 -8.65
CA ILE A 85 -10.80 5.97 -7.98
C ILE A 85 -11.88 5.15 -7.28
N GLY A 86 -12.11 3.93 -7.76
CA GLY A 86 -13.15 3.04 -7.23
C GLY A 86 -12.73 2.26 -5.98
N ALA A 87 -11.43 1.99 -5.81
CA ALA A 87 -10.89 1.36 -4.60
C ALA A 87 -9.37 1.59 -4.48
N VAL A 88 -8.84 1.33 -3.29
CA VAL A 88 -7.39 1.31 -3.02
C VAL A 88 -6.94 -0.10 -2.61
N GLY A 89 -5.94 -0.64 -3.28
CA GLY A 89 -5.29 -1.90 -2.90
C GLY A 89 -3.97 -1.63 -2.19
N HIS A 90 -3.79 -2.20 -1.01
CA HIS A 90 -2.55 -2.09 -0.23
C HIS A 90 -1.84 -3.43 -0.19
N ARG A 91 -0.55 -3.43 -0.56
CA ARG A 91 0.33 -4.55 -0.21
C ARG A 91 0.57 -4.53 1.29
N VAL A 92 0.36 -5.68 1.92
CA VAL A 92 0.71 -5.95 3.33
C VAL A 92 1.67 -7.13 3.36
N VAL A 93 2.75 -7.03 4.12
CA VAL A 93 3.73 -8.13 4.19
C VAL A 93 3.19 -9.33 4.99
N HIS A 94 2.80 -9.13 6.25
CA HIS A 94 2.44 -10.23 7.13
C HIS A 94 0.99 -10.14 7.60
N GLY A 95 0.19 -11.16 7.31
CA GLY A 95 -1.19 -11.32 7.80
C GLY A 95 -1.36 -12.34 8.92
N GLY A 96 -0.24 -12.94 9.37
CA GLY A 96 -0.25 -14.04 10.33
C GLY A 96 -0.89 -15.29 9.74
N GLU A 97 -1.41 -16.16 10.60
CA GLU A 97 -2.28 -17.27 10.19
C GLU A 97 -3.74 -16.83 9.99
N THR A 98 -4.09 -15.61 10.41
CA THR A 98 -5.45 -15.08 10.36
C THR A 98 -5.95 -14.85 8.93
N PHE A 99 -5.08 -14.38 8.04
CA PHE A 99 -5.47 -14.00 6.67
C PHE A 99 -4.86 -14.93 5.61
N SER A 100 -5.71 -15.78 5.02
CA SER A 100 -5.38 -16.67 3.90
C SER A 100 -5.82 -16.15 2.53
N SER A 101 -6.44 -14.97 2.48
CA SER A 101 -6.81 -14.28 1.25
C SER A 101 -6.80 -12.76 1.46
N SER A 102 -6.89 -12.00 0.37
CA SER A 102 -7.11 -10.56 0.46
C SER A 102 -8.44 -10.24 1.15
N VAL A 103 -8.49 -9.15 1.92
CA VAL A 103 -9.67 -8.73 2.68
C VAL A 103 -9.97 -7.25 2.50
N ILE A 104 -11.25 -6.88 2.60
CA ILE A 104 -11.65 -5.48 2.74
C ILE A 104 -11.18 -5.00 4.11
N ILE A 105 -10.53 -3.85 4.15
CA ILE A 105 -9.99 -3.27 5.38
C ILE A 105 -11.14 -2.62 6.18
N ASP A 106 -11.36 -3.12 7.39
CA ASP A 106 -12.17 -2.52 8.43
C ASP A 106 -11.32 -2.32 9.71
N ASP A 107 -11.96 -2.09 10.86
CA ASP A 107 -11.25 -1.87 12.12
C ASP A 107 -10.69 -3.17 12.73
N GLU A 108 -11.34 -4.32 12.50
CA GLU A 108 -10.84 -5.62 12.97
C GLU A 108 -9.60 -6.03 12.18
N VAL A 109 -9.61 -5.80 10.86
CA VAL A 109 -8.42 -6.00 10.03
C VAL A 109 -7.26 -5.15 10.52
N MET A 110 -7.49 -3.88 10.84
CA MET A 110 -6.42 -3.01 11.36
C MET A 110 -5.85 -3.54 12.68
N LYS A 111 -6.69 -4.02 13.59
CA LYS A 111 -6.23 -4.61 14.86
C LYS A 111 -5.30 -5.80 14.61
N VAL A 112 -5.67 -6.72 13.73
CA VAL A 112 -4.82 -7.87 13.38
C VAL A 112 -3.51 -7.44 12.71
N LEU A 113 -3.53 -6.38 11.87
CA LEU A 113 -2.30 -5.83 11.29
C LEU A 113 -1.33 -5.32 12.35
N TYR A 114 -1.85 -4.66 13.39
CA TYR A 114 -1.06 -4.18 14.53
C TYR A 114 -0.45 -5.34 15.33
N GLU A 115 -1.21 -6.42 15.57
CA GLU A 115 -0.70 -7.64 16.21
C GLU A 115 0.40 -8.30 15.36
N CYS A 116 0.19 -8.39 14.03
CA CYS A 116 1.17 -8.95 13.10
C CYS A 116 2.41 -8.06 12.89
N ALA A 117 2.44 -6.84 13.45
CA ALA A 117 3.62 -5.97 13.34
C ALA A 117 4.85 -6.59 14.02
N GLU A 118 4.68 -7.41 15.06
CA GLU A 118 5.79 -8.12 15.70
C GLU A 118 6.44 -9.16 14.76
N LEU A 119 5.66 -9.75 13.86
CA LEU A 119 6.14 -10.74 12.88
C LEU A 119 6.88 -10.08 11.70
N ALA A 120 6.54 -8.83 11.38
CA ALA A 120 7.18 -8.07 10.30
C ALA A 120 7.44 -6.59 10.69
N PRO A 121 8.32 -6.33 11.68
CA PRO A 121 8.44 -5.02 12.33
C PRO A 121 8.97 -3.92 11.43
N LEU A 122 9.67 -4.27 10.34
CA LEU A 122 10.18 -3.29 9.38
C LEU A 122 9.22 -3.00 8.22
N HIS A 123 8.12 -3.76 8.11
CA HIS A 123 7.24 -3.72 6.94
C HIS A 123 5.78 -3.42 7.27
N ASN A 124 5.21 -4.12 8.25
CA ASN A 124 3.81 -3.92 8.64
C ASN A 124 3.55 -2.49 9.16
N PRO A 125 4.40 -1.87 10.01
CA PRO A 125 4.14 -0.51 10.47
C PRO A 125 4.06 0.51 9.30
N PRO A 126 4.98 0.52 8.32
CA PRO A 126 4.80 1.34 7.12
C PRO A 126 3.55 1.02 6.29
N ASN A 127 3.14 -0.26 6.20
CA ASN A 127 1.90 -0.63 5.50
C ASN A 127 0.67 -0.04 6.22
N ILE A 128 0.62 -0.15 7.55
CA ILE A 128 -0.42 0.42 8.42
C ILE A 128 -0.51 1.93 8.24
N THR A 129 0.62 2.65 8.33
CA THR A 129 0.64 4.11 8.14
C THR A 129 0.11 4.50 6.76
N GLY A 130 0.42 3.72 5.72
CA GLY A 130 -0.13 3.92 4.37
C GLY A 130 -1.66 3.76 4.31
N ILE A 131 -2.19 2.74 4.97
CA ILE A 131 -3.63 2.47 5.05
C ILE A 131 -4.34 3.59 5.82
N GLU A 132 -3.81 4.01 6.96
CA GLU A 132 -4.39 5.09 7.76
C GLU A 132 -4.39 6.43 7.02
N ALA A 133 -3.28 6.75 6.36
CA ALA A 133 -3.20 7.95 5.53
C ALA A 133 -4.24 7.92 4.39
N CYS A 134 -4.46 6.77 3.76
CA CYS A 134 -5.53 6.60 2.79
C CYS A 134 -6.91 6.77 3.43
N LYS A 135 -7.19 6.13 4.58
CA LYS A 135 -8.49 6.24 5.29
C LYS A 135 -8.83 7.70 5.59
N GLU A 136 -7.85 8.50 5.99
CA GLU A 136 -8.06 9.93 6.26
C GLU A 136 -8.27 10.76 4.98
N LEU A 137 -7.50 10.51 3.92
CA LEU A 137 -7.54 11.31 2.69
C LEU A 137 -8.66 10.89 1.72
N MET A 138 -9.14 9.65 1.83
CA MET A 138 -10.12 9.02 0.93
C MET A 138 -11.19 8.25 1.73
N PRO A 139 -11.91 8.90 2.66
CA PRO A 139 -12.73 8.23 3.68
C PRO A 139 -13.88 7.38 3.13
N ASN A 140 -14.34 7.68 1.91
CA ASN A 140 -15.46 6.96 1.28
C ASN A 140 -14.99 5.91 0.25
N THR A 141 -13.68 5.73 0.09
CA THR A 141 -13.13 4.78 -0.90
C THR A 141 -12.86 3.44 -0.24
N PRO A 142 -13.40 2.31 -0.74
CA PRO A 142 -13.11 1.01 -0.18
C PRO A 142 -11.63 0.65 -0.33
N MET A 143 -11.06 0.02 0.69
CA MET A 143 -9.65 -0.36 0.73
C MET A 143 -9.51 -1.86 0.95
N VAL A 144 -8.54 -2.46 0.29
CA VAL A 144 -8.28 -3.90 0.33
C VAL A 144 -6.84 -4.15 0.74
N ALA A 145 -6.62 -5.01 1.74
CA ALA A 145 -5.30 -5.52 2.09
C ALA A 145 -5.04 -6.80 1.28
N VAL A 146 -3.88 -6.86 0.63
CA VAL A 146 -3.38 -8.04 -0.09
C VAL A 146 -2.09 -8.48 0.58
N PHE A 147 -2.12 -9.67 1.18
CA PHE A 147 -1.03 -10.17 2.02
C PHE A 147 -0.04 -10.99 1.20
N ASP A 148 1.26 -10.67 1.31
CA ASP A 148 2.33 -11.47 0.69
C ASP A 148 2.32 -12.92 1.23
N THR A 149 1.88 -13.11 2.47
CA THR A 149 1.82 -14.40 3.18
C THR A 149 0.59 -15.25 2.85
N ALA A 150 -0.48 -14.68 2.30
CA ALA A 150 -1.75 -15.39 2.10
C ALA A 150 -1.63 -16.59 1.16
N PHE A 151 -0.82 -16.47 0.09
CA PHE A 151 -0.62 -17.56 -0.86
C PHE A 151 -0.04 -18.84 -0.23
N HIS A 152 0.71 -18.70 0.87
CA HIS A 152 1.39 -19.80 1.53
C HIS A 152 0.54 -20.52 2.58
N GLN A 153 -0.66 -20.03 2.89
CA GLN A 153 -1.52 -20.58 3.95
C GLN A 153 -2.11 -21.96 3.64
N THR A 154 -1.88 -22.51 2.44
CA THR A 154 -2.27 -23.88 2.06
C THR A 154 -1.15 -24.90 2.25
N MET A 155 -0.02 -24.53 2.87
CA MET A 155 1.05 -25.47 3.17
C MET A 155 0.62 -26.45 4.26
N GLU A 156 0.88 -27.75 4.06
CA GLU A 156 0.67 -28.75 5.11
C GLU A 156 1.63 -28.54 6.30
N PRO A 157 1.23 -28.90 7.54
CA PRO A 157 2.03 -28.69 8.75
C PRO A 157 3.47 -29.17 8.66
N ASP A 158 3.70 -30.35 8.06
CA ASP A 158 5.03 -30.93 7.90
C ASP A 158 6.00 -30.05 7.08
N ASN A 159 5.48 -29.04 6.36
CA ASN A 159 6.28 -28.13 5.54
C ASN A 159 6.51 -26.74 6.17
N TYR A 160 5.72 -26.32 7.16
CA TYR A 160 5.90 -25.01 7.82
C TYR A 160 6.31 -25.13 9.30
N ILE A 161 6.14 -26.30 9.93
CA ILE A 161 6.59 -26.56 11.29
C ILE A 161 8.10 -26.86 11.28
N TYR A 162 8.86 -26.03 12.00
CA TYR A 162 10.30 -26.22 12.15
C TYR A 162 10.62 -27.34 13.17
N PRO A 163 11.73 -28.08 13.00
CA PRO A 163 12.16 -29.14 13.92
C PRO A 163 12.83 -28.57 15.19
N ILE A 164 12.11 -27.72 15.93
CA ILE A 164 12.47 -27.10 17.20
C ILE A 164 11.39 -27.42 18.25
N PRO A 165 11.54 -27.07 19.55
CA PRO A 165 10.48 -27.29 20.53
C PRO A 165 9.14 -26.69 20.08
N TYR A 166 8.11 -27.54 20.02
CA TYR A 166 6.78 -27.19 19.48
C TYR A 166 6.12 -26.03 20.23
N GLU A 167 6.49 -25.82 21.50
CA GLU A 167 6.00 -24.69 22.30
C GLU A 167 6.32 -23.31 21.68
N TYR A 168 7.31 -23.19 20.80
CA TYR A 168 7.60 -21.93 20.10
C TYR A 168 6.65 -21.65 18.94
N TYR A 169 5.93 -22.67 18.46
CA TYR A 169 4.86 -22.49 17.49
C TYR A 169 3.54 -22.13 18.18
N GLU A 170 3.27 -22.71 19.36
CA GLU A 170 2.02 -22.50 20.10
C GLU A 170 1.95 -21.17 20.89
N LYS A 171 3.11 -20.58 21.23
CA LYS A 171 3.23 -19.34 22.04
C LYS A 171 3.35 -18.11 21.17
#